data_AF-A0A4Q5QE24-F1
#
_entry.id   AF-A0A4Q5QE24-F1
#
_cell.length_a   1.000
_cell.length_b   1.000
_cell.length_c   1.000
_cell.angle_alpha   90.00
_cell.angle_beta   90.00
_cell.angle_gamma   90.00
#
_symmetry.space_group_name_H-M   'P 1'
#
loop_
_entity.id
_entity.type
_entity.pdbx_description
1 polymer ?
#
loop_
_entity_poly.entity_id
_entity_poly.type
_entity_poly.pdbx_seq_one_letter_code
_entity_poly.pdbx_strand_id
1 'polypeptide(L)' 'MELPCVAIGGITALNCAPLVTAGADFLAVVGAVWAHSDGAAAGVRALNAAIAAAPPKPFVDGTPAWG' A
#
# COMPACT_ATOMS: atom_id res chain seq x y z
N MET A 1 -4.83 -20.07 9.34
CA MET A 1 -5.72 -18.90 9.19
C MET A 1 -4.94 -17.69 9.67
N GLU A 2 -4.63 -16.76 8.77
CA GLU A 2 -3.83 -15.57 9.06
C GLU A 2 -4.77 -14.38 9.27
N LEU A 3 -4.42 -13.48 10.20
CA LEU A 3 -5.24 -12.30 10.52
C LEU A 3 -4.89 -11.18 9.52
N PRO A 4 -5.88 -10.49 8.92
CA PRO A 4 -5.58 -9.39 8.01
C PRO A 4 -4.85 -8.24 8.72
N CYS A 5 -3.89 -7.64 8.02
CA CYS A 5 -3.06 -6.54 8.47
C CYS A 5 -3.50 -5.21 7.84
N VAL A 6 -3.45 -4.12 8.62
CA VAL A 6 -3.64 -2.76 8.13
C VAL A 6 -2.43 -1.90 8.48
N ALA A 7 -1.82 -1.27 7.47
CA ALA A 7 -0.74 -0.31 7.66
C ALA A 7 -1.30 1.12 7.81
N ILE A 8 -0.73 1.89 8.74
CA ILE A 8 -1.11 3.28 9.03
C ILE A 8 0.13 4.13 9.33
N GLY A 9 0.12 5.40 8.89
CA GLY A 9 1.12 6.40 9.27
C GLY A 9 1.73 7.14 8.08
N GLY A 10 1.17 8.30 7.71
CA GLY A 10 1.76 9.17 6.67
C GLY A 10 1.91 8.51 5.29
N ILE A 11 1.05 7.54 4.98
CA ILE A 11 1.11 6.77 3.73
C ILE A 11 0.62 7.63 2.56
N THR A 12 1.33 7.54 1.44
CA THR A 12 1.10 8.24 0.18
C THR A 12 1.27 7.28 -1.00
N ALA A 13 0.85 7.69 -2.20
CA ALA A 13 1.08 6.92 -3.42
C ALA A 13 2.58 6.72 -3.74
N LEU A 14 3.48 7.56 -3.21
CA LEU A 14 4.92 7.47 -3.43
C LEU A 14 5.62 6.47 -2.49
N ASN A 15 5.01 6.13 -1.35
CA ASN A 15 5.65 5.31 -0.31
C ASN A 15 4.88 4.04 0.06
N CYS A 16 3.72 3.78 -0.55
CA CYS A 16 2.90 2.61 -0.18
C CYS A 16 3.43 1.28 -0.73
N ALA A 17 4.22 1.28 -1.80
CA ALA A 17 4.64 0.06 -2.47
C ALA A 17 5.40 -0.94 -1.57
N PRO A 18 6.36 -0.52 -0.70
CA PRO A 18 7.00 -1.44 0.24
C PRO A 18 6.04 -2.08 1.24
N LEU A 19 4.98 -1.36 1.67
CA LEU A 19 3.97 -1.88 2.60
C LEU A 19 3.12 -2.97 1.94
N VAL A 20 2.69 -2.72 0.70
CA VAL A 20 1.97 -3.71 -0.13
C VAL A 20 2.86 -4.94 -0.38
N THR A 21 4.12 -4.71 -0.73
CA THR A 21 5.10 -5.77 -0.97
C THR A 21 5.37 -6.61 0.28
N ALA A 22 5.36 -6.00 1.47
CA ALA A 22 5.51 -6.70 2.74
C ALA A 22 4.29 -7.58 3.08
N GLY A 23 3.13 -7.30 2.47
CA GLY A 23 1.89 -8.05 2.66
C GLY A 23 0.87 -7.35 3.56
N ALA A 24 0.85 -6.02 3.61
CA ALA A 24 -0.28 -5.32 4.18
C ALA A 24 -1.53 -5.53 3.29
N ASP A 25 -2.61 -6.06 3.87
CA ASP A 25 -3.87 -6.27 3.15
C ASP A 25 -4.61 -4.96 2.91
N PHE A 26 -4.50 -4.02 3.86
CA PHE A 26 -5.16 -2.73 3.82
C PHE A 26 -4.19 -1.59 4.16
N LEU A 27 -4.47 -0.41 3.61
CA LEU A 27 -3.77 0.84 3.94
C LEU A 27 -4.77 1.86 4.47
N ALA A 28 -4.53 2.39 5.67
CA ALA A 28 -5.30 3.48 6.24
C ALA A 28 -4.67 4.83 5.87
N VAL A 29 -5.39 5.61 5.05
CA VAL A 29 -4.91 6.86 4.45
C VAL A 29 -5.90 8.00 4.68
N VAL A 30 -5.39 9.19 5.01
CA VAL A 30 -6.19 10.41 5.16
C VAL A 30 -5.58 11.57 4.37
N GLY A 31 -4.34 11.96 4.67
CA GLY A 31 -3.68 13.10 4.04
C GLY A 31 -3.49 12.93 2.54
N ALA A 32 -3.04 11.76 2.09
CA ALA A 32 -2.84 11.47 0.67
C ALA A 32 -4.14 11.52 -0.17
N VAL A 33 -5.30 11.41 0.47
CA VAL A 33 -6.61 11.58 -0.18
C VAL A 33 -7.04 13.04 -0.07
N TRP A 34 -7.29 13.52 1.14
CA TRP A 34 -7.98 14.80 1.34
C TRP A 34 -7.11 16.04 1.11
N ALA A 35 -5.78 15.91 1.16
CA ALA A 35 -4.84 17.01 0.90
C ALA A 35 -4.17 16.92 -0.49
N HIS A 36 -4.65 16.05 -1.38
CA HIS A 36 -4.12 15.95 -2.74
C HIS A 36 -4.43 17.23 -3.54
N SER A 37 -3.45 17.80 -4.24
CA SER A 37 -3.59 19.07 -4.97
C SER A 37 -4.73 19.06 -5.98
N ASP A 38 -4.90 17.92 -6.66
CA ASP A 38 -5.92 17.73 -7.69
C ASP A 38 -7.25 17.18 -7.13
N GLY A 39 -7.42 17.23 -5.80
CA GLY A 39 -8.61 16.81 -5.09
C GLY A 39 -8.64 15.32 -4.71
N ALA A 40 -9.60 14.98 -3.83
CA ALA A 40 -9.67 13.66 -3.19
C ALA A 40 -9.78 12.48 -4.18
N ALA A 41 -10.57 12.63 -5.24
CA ALA A 41 -10.71 11.59 -6.25
C ALA A 41 -9.39 11.30 -6.98
N ALA A 42 -8.55 12.32 -7.20
CA ALA A 42 -7.22 12.13 -7.78
C ALA A 42 -6.29 11.42 -6.79
N GLY A 43 -6.33 11.78 -5.50
CA GLY A 43 -5.58 11.10 -4.45
C GLY A 43 -5.90 9.60 -4.35
N VAL A 44 -7.19 9.24 -4.38
CA VAL A 44 -7.62 7.82 -4.38
C VAL A 44 -7.12 7.10 -5.64
N ARG A 45 -7.24 7.71 -6.83
CA ARG A 45 -6.73 7.12 -8.08
C ARG A 45 -5.22 6.89 -8.04
N ALA A 46 -4.46 7.85 -7.53
CA ALA A 46 -3.01 7.74 -7.39
C ALA A 46 -2.61 6.59 -6.47
N LEU A 47 -3.28 6.45 -5.32
CA LEU A 47 -3.05 5.34 -4.39
C LEU A 47 -3.38 3.99 -5.01
N ASN A 48 -4.53 3.86 -5.66
CA ASN A 48 -4.93 2.60 -6.32
C ASN A 48 -3.94 2.20 -7.42
N ALA A 49 -3.46 3.17 -8.22
CA ALA A 49 -2.45 2.92 -9.23
C ALA A 49 -1.13 2.44 -8.60
N ALA A 50 -0.70 3.08 -7.50
CA ALA A 50 0.53 2.69 -6.80
C ALA A 50 0.44 1.31 -6.12
N ILE A 51 -0.72 0.95 -5.56
CA ILE A 51 -0.99 -0.39 -5.02
C ILE A 51 -0.92 -1.44 -6.14
N ALA A 52 -1.57 -1.17 -7.28
CA ALA A 52 -1.56 -2.10 -8.42
C ALA A 52 -0.17 -2.26 -9.06
N ALA A 53 0.65 -1.21 -9.01
CA ALA A 53 2.03 -1.21 -9.51
C ALA A 53 3.04 -1.78 -8.51
N ALA A 54 2.64 -2.07 -7.26
CA ALA A 54 3.56 -2.61 -6.26
C ALA A 54 4.03 -4.00 -6.69
N PRO A 55 5.33 -4.32 -6.52
CA PRO A 55 5.84 -5.63 -6.86
C PRO A 55 5.17 -6.71 -5.99
N PRO A 56 5.01 -7.94 -6.51
CA PRO A 56 4.47 -9.03 -5.74
C PRO A 56 5.34 -9.29 -4.50
N LYS A 57 4.72 -9.79 -3.45
CA LYS A 57 5.43 -10.17 -2.22
C LYS A 57 6.60 -11.09 -2.59
N PRO A 58 7.82 -10.83 -2.08
CA PRO A 58 8.97 -11.67 -2.39
C PRO A 58 8.82 -12.97 -1.58
N PHE A 59 8.00 -13.87 -2.11
CA PHE A 59 7.86 -15.24 -1.64
C PHE A 59 8.40 -16.15 -2.74
N VAL A 60 9.38 -16.99 -2.39
CA VAL A 60 9.76 -18.14 -3.21
C VAL A 60 9.13 -19.35 -2.53
N ASP A 61 8.24 -20.05 -3.23
CA ASP A 61 7.64 -21.32 -2.80
C ASP A 61 7.08 -21.32 -1.35
N GLY A 62 6.44 -20.20 -0.96
CA GLY A 62 5.79 -20.06 0.36
C GLY A 62 6.70 -19.59 1.50
N THR A 63 7.96 -19.22 1.22
CA THR A 63 8.91 -18.72 2.25
C THR A 63 9.19 -17.22 2.06
N PRO A 64 9.07 -16.37 3.10
CA PRO A 64 9.40 -14.95 2.97
C PRO A 64 10.87 -14.74 2.61
N ALA A 65 11.16 -13.85 1.67
CA ALA A 65 12.54 -13.55 1.26
C ALA A 65 13.41 -12.91 2.36
N TRP A 66 12.85 -12.60 3.53
CA TRP A 66 13.57 -12.07 4.69
C TRP A 66 14.00 -13.14 5.71
N GLY A 67 13.68 -14.42 5.47
CA GLY A 67 14.10 -15.54 6.34
C GLY A 67 13.18 -15.74 7.53
#